data_AF-A0AB38BA21-F1
#
_entry.id   AF-A0AB38BA21-F1
#
_cell.length_a   1.000
_cell.length_b   1.000
_cell.length_c   1.000
_cell.angle_alpha   90.00
_cell.angle_beta   90.00
_cell.angle_gamma   90.00
#
_symmetry.space_group_name_H-M   'P 1'
#
loop_
_entity.id
_entity.type
_entity.pdbx_description
1 polymer ?
#
loop_
_entity_poly.entity_id
_entity_poly.type
_entity_poly.pdbx_seq_one_letter_code
_entity_poly.pdbx_strand_id
1 'polypeptide(L)'
;MRAKQLRRSLAVAAAGAVLAGGAAVGTTGAAAAAPATTSAVSQTTQAKCTWHSGYWTKRWYHGRWEYRWHGGWFDGRHHWHHGYWAKYWHPGHWERQWHKGWYSCRH
;
A
#
# COMPACT_ATOMS: atom_id res chain seq x y z
N MET A 1 33.37 -11.01 -12.14
CA MET A 1 33.71 -10.42 -10.82
C MET A 1 32.49 -10.54 -9.91
N ARG A 2 32.60 -11.23 -8.77
CA ARG A 2 31.49 -11.50 -7.83
C ARG A 2 31.52 -10.47 -6.68
N ALA A 3 30.51 -9.60 -6.59
CA ALA A 3 30.40 -8.63 -5.51
C ALA A 3 29.50 -9.17 -4.38
N LYS A 4 29.99 -9.03 -3.16
CA LYS A 4 29.55 -9.69 -1.91
C LYS A 4 28.18 -9.17 -1.44
N GLN A 5 27.29 -10.10 -1.08
CA GLN A 5 26.05 -9.82 -0.36
C GLN A 5 26.36 -9.20 1.01
N LEU A 6 25.93 -7.96 1.24
CA LEU A 6 25.93 -7.33 2.56
C LEU A 6 24.55 -7.54 3.19
N ARG A 7 24.47 -8.55 4.07
CA ARG A 7 23.36 -8.79 4.99
C ARG A 7 23.38 -7.71 6.07
N ARG A 8 22.30 -6.95 6.24
CA ARG A 8 22.10 -6.09 7.41
C ARG A 8 20.87 -6.59 8.16
N SER A 9 21.12 -7.37 9.20
CA SER A 9 20.17 -7.74 10.23
C SER A 9 20.02 -6.55 11.17
N LEU A 10 18.79 -6.03 11.34
CA LEU A 10 18.46 -5.10 12.42
C LEU A 10 17.32 -5.73 13.21
N ALA A 11 17.64 -6.09 14.45
CA ALA A 11 16.72 -6.57 15.47
C ALA A 11 16.67 -5.50 16.57
N VAL A 12 15.50 -4.93 16.87
CA VAL A 12 15.21 -4.12 18.07
C VAL A 12 13.70 -4.21 18.31
N ALA A 13 13.24 -5.08 19.21
CA ALA A 13 12.97 -4.89 20.64
C ALA A 13 11.55 -4.36 20.92
N ALA A 14 10.74 -5.22 21.55
CA ALA A 14 9.41 -4.94 22.04
C ALA A 14 9.46 -4.14 23.36
N ALA A 15 8.53 -3.21 23.55
CA ALA A 15 8.22 -2.66 24.86
C ALA A 15 6.70 -2.45 24.96
N GLY A 16 6.05 -3.30 25.74
CA GLY A 16 4.67 -3.10 26.18
C GLY A 16 4.63 -2.05 27.28
N ALA A 17 3.64 -1.16 27.23
CA ALA A 17 3.34 -0.25 28.33
C ALA A 17 1.95 -0.58 28.90
N VAL A 18 1.94 -0.59 30.22
CA VAL A 18 0.96 -1.17 31.15
C VAL A 18 -0.27 -0.27 31.30
N LEU A 19 -1.43 -0.91 31.54
CA LEU A 19 -2.70 -0.31 31.94
C LEU A 19 -2.53 0.62 33.16
N ALA A 20 -2.80 1.92 32.99
CA ALA A 20 -2.98 2.85 34.10
C ALA A 20 -4.48 3.03 34.37
N GLY A 21 -4.96 2.43 35.45
CA GLY A 21 -6.30 2.63 35.99
C GLY A 21 -6.45 4.00 36.64
N GLY A 22 -7.64 4.57 36.54
CA GLY A 22 -8.02 5.80 37.24
C GLY A 22 -9.47 5.71 37.69
N ALA A 23 -9.69 5.24 38.92
CA ALA A 23 -10.93 5.41 39.65
C ALA A 23 -10.76 6.59 40.61
N ALA A 24 -11.40 7.73 40.31
CA ALA A 24 -11.51 8.83 41.25
C ALA A 24 -12.91 8.78 41.89
N VAL A 25 -12.96 8.36 43.15
CA VAL A 25 -14.15 8.36 44.00
C VAL A 25 -14.35 9.78 44.54
N GLY A 26 -15.49 10.39 44.23
CA GLY A 26 -15.96 11.64 44.84
C GLY A 26 -17.31 11.41 45.52
N THR A 27 -17.33 11.56 46.84
CA THR A 27 -18.49 11.30 47.71
C THR A 27 -19.35 12.56 47.88
N THR A 28 -20.60 12.56 47.40
CA THR A 28 -21.70 13.39 47.93
C THR A 28 -23.02 12.65 47.72
N GLY A 29 -23.83 12.53 48.78
CA GLY A 29 -24.96 11.60 48.87
C GLY A 29 -26.17 11.94 48.00
N ALA A 30 -26.73 10.90 47.38
CA ALA A 30 -28.12 10.79 46.93
C ALA A 30 -28.49 9.30 46.87
N ALA A 31 -29.76 9.00 47.15
CA ALA A 31 -30.32 7.67 47.37
C ALA A 31 -30.05 6.67 46.22
N ALA A 32 -29.97 5.40 46.63
CA ALA A 32 -29.56 4.25 45.82
C ALA A 32 -30.40 4.01 44.55
N ALA A 33 -29.70 3.97 43.43
CA ALA A 33 -29.80 2.85 42.49
C ALA A 33 -28.38 2.63 41.94
N ALA A 34 -27.71 1.57 42.39
CA ALA A 34 -26.42 1.20 41.81
C ALA A 34 -26.64 0.96 40.31
N PRO A 35 -25.95 1.67 39.39
CA PRO A 35 -25.89 1.19 38.03
C PRO A 35 -25.27 -0.20 38.12
N ALA A 36 -26.03 -1.22 37.74
CA ALA A 36 -25.48 -2.54 37.56
C ALA A 36 -24.26 -2.34 36.64
N THR A 37 -23.07 -2.58 37.17
CA THR A 37 -21.90 -2.80 36.34
C THR A 37 -22.22 -4.05 35.54
N THR A 38 -22.87 -3.86 34.40
CA THR A 38 -22.72 -4.78 33.29
C THR A 38 -21.24 -4.77 33.02
N SER A 39 -20.56 -5.76 33.58
CA SER A 39 -19.32 -6.28 33.02
C SER A 39 -19.67 -6.60 31.58
N ALA A 40 -19.50 -5.62 30.71
CA ALA A 40 -19.45 -5.85 29.29
C ALA A 40 -18.27 -6.80 29.17
N VAL A 41 -18.59 -8.10 29.14
CA VAL A 41 -17.68 -9.11 28.66
C VAL A 41 -17.37 -8.62 27.27
N SER A 42 -16.24 -7.92 27.12
CA SER A 42 -15.57 -7.85 25.84
C SER A 42 -15.32 -9.30 25.51
N GLN A 43 -16.26 -9.88 24.77
CA GLN A 43 -16.05 -11.10 24.04
C GLN A 43 -14.89 -10.74 23.13
N THR A 44 -13.69 -10.98 23.64
CA THR A 44 -12.49 -11.02 22.84
C THR A 44 -12.70 -12.30 22.07
N THR A 45 -13.55 -12.24 21.04
CA THR A 45 -13.50 -13.19 19.95
C THR A 45 -12.07 -13.09 19.52
N GLN A 46 -11.27 -14.10 19.88
CA GLN A 46 -9.90 -14.22 19.45
C GLN A 46 -9.97 -14.46 17.95
N ALA A 47 -10.25 -13.40 17.20
CA ALA A 47 -10.23 -13.41 15.76
C ALA A 47 -8.80 -13.78 15.43
N LYS A 48 -8.63 -15.03 14.97
CA LYS A 48 -7.31 -15.52 14.59
C LYS A 48 -6.93 -14.74 13.34
N CYS A 49 -6.19 -13.66 13.55
CA CYS A 49 -5.66 -12.84 12.49
C CYS A 49 -4.35 -13.47 12.00
N THR A 50 -4.32 -13.88 10.73
CA THR A 50 -3.12 -14.38 10.08
C THR A 50 -2.52 -13.28 9.21
N TRP A 51 -1.22 -13.05 9.36
CA TRP A 51 -0.47 -12.15 8.48
C TRP A 51 -0.11 -12.85 7.18
N HIS A 52 -0.42 -12.23 6.05
CA HIS A 52 0.03 -12.64 4.72
C HIS A 52 1.17 -11.74 4.27
N SER A 53 2.34 -12.32 4.03
CA SER A 53 3.48 -11.58 3.49
C SER A 53 3.19 -11.03 2.11
N GLY A 54 3.71 -9.84 1.83
CA GLY A 54 3.68 -9.29 0.47
C GLY A 54 4.41 -10.17 -0.53
N TYR A 55 4.07 -10.01 -1.81
CA TYR A 55 4.67 -10.79 -2.89
C TYR A 55 5.00 -9.91 -4.10
N TRP A 56 5.96 -10.38 -4.90
CA TRP A 56 6.31 -9.76 -6.18
C TRP A 56 5.51 -10.41 -7.30
N THR A 57 4.88 -9.58 -8.13
CA THR A 57 4.30 -10.01 -9.40
C THR A 57 5.17 -9.53 -10.55
N LYS A 58 5.31 -10.36 -11.58
CA LYS A 58 6.02 -10.03 -12.81
C LYS A 58 5.06 -10.19 -13.99
N ARG A 59 4.89 -9.13 -14.78
CA ARG A 59 4.03 -9.13 -15.97
C ARG A 59 4.84 -8.72 -17.20
N TRP A 60 4.68 -9.45 -18.30
CA TRP A 60 5.25 -9.10 -19.60
C TRP A 60 4.28 -8.23 -20.37
N TYR A 61 4.78 -7.13 -20.94
CA TYR A 61 4.04 -6.33 -21.91
C TYR A 61 4.65 -6.50 -23.28
N HIS A 62 3.82 -6.90 -24.23
CA HIS A 62 4.24 -7.03 -25.61
C HIS A 62 4.56 -5.66 -26.21
N GLY A 63 5.57 -5.62 -27.08
CA GLY A 63 5.86 -4.43 -27.87
C GLY A 63 4.73 -4.12 -28.83
N ARG A 64 4.57 -2.85 -29.19
CA ARG A 64 3.53 -2.39 -30.10
C ARG A 64 4.04 -1.35 -31.07
N TRP A 65 3.43 -1.34 -32.25
CA TRP A 65 3.61 -0.25 -33.21
C TRP A 65 2.65 0.89 -32.87
N GLU A 66 3.16 2.11 -32.92
CA GLU A 66 2.37 3.33 -32.84
C GLU A 66 2.50 4.10 -34.14
N TYR A 67 1.37 4.48 -34.72
CA TYR A 67 1.30 5.34 -35.90
C TYR A 67 0.81 6.71 -35.48
N ARG A 68 1.55 7.74 -35.85
CA ARG A 68 1.23 9.13 -35.50
C ARG A 68 1.30 10.02 -36.73
N TRP A 69 0.25 10.81 -36.93
CA TRP A 69 0.23 11.83 -37.97
C TRP A 69 0.93 13.10 -37.49
N HIS A 70 1.80 13.65 -38.33
CA HIS A 70 2.39 14.98 -38.16
C HIS A 70 1.73 15.92 -39.15
N GLY A 71 1.04 16.94 -38.65
CA GLY A 71 0.43 17.97 -39.48
C GLY A 71 1.49 18.73 -40.29
N GLY A 72 1.09 19.24 -41.45
CA GLY A 72 1.96 20.09 -42.25
C GLY A 72 2.30 21.40 -41.55
N TRP A 73 3.39 22.04 -41.95
CA TRP A 73 3.84 23.30 -41.37
C TRP A 73 4.43 24.22 -42.45
N PHE A 74 4.43 25.52 -42.19
CA PHE A 74 5.19 26.48 -42.99
C PHE A 74 6.59 26.66 -42.39
N ASP A 75 7.61 26.71 -43.25
CA ASP A 75 8.94 27.12 -42.81
C ASP A 75 9.10 28.65 -42.74
N GLY A 76 10.23 29.11 -42.22
CA GLY A 76 10.54 30.54 -42.12
C GLY A 76 10.72 31.25 -43.47
N ARG A 77 10.66 30.54 -44.60
CA ARG A 77 10.70 31.09 -45.96
C ARG A 77 9.34 31.03 -46.66
N HIS A 78 8.26 30.77 -45.91
CA HIS A 78 6.89 30.62 -46.41
C HIS A 78 6.68 29.45 -47.37
N HIS A 79 7.54 28.42 -47.35
CA HIS A 79 7.24 27.17 -48.07
C HIS A 79 6.39 26.26 -47.19
N TRP A 80 5.37 25.66 -47.83
CA TRP A 80 4.51 24.67 -47.21
C TRP A 80 5.16 23.28 -47.22
N HIS A 81 5.26 22.66 -46.05
CA HIS A 81 5.68 21.28 -45.87
C HIS A 81 4.45 20.42 -45.61
N HIS A 82 4.23 19.41 -46.45
CA HIS A 82 3.11 18.48 -46.28
C HIS A 82 3.28 17.64 -45.01
N GLY A 83 2.15 17.35 -44.36
CA GLY A 83 2.12 16.42 -43.24
C GLY A 83 2.49 15.00 -43.67
N TYR A 84 2.95 14.19 -42.72
CA TYR A 84 3.37 12.81 -42.97
C TYR A 84 2.99 11.89 -41.83
N TRP A 85 2.87 10.60 -42.14
CA TRP A 85 2.71 9.54 -41.14
C TRP A 85 4.08 9.09 -40.63
N ALA A 86 4.24 9.09 -39.31
CA ALA A 86 5.39 8.48 -38.64
C ALA A 86 4.99 7.17 -37.97
N LYS A 87 5.92 6.22 -37.98
CA LYS A 87 5.75 4.90 -37.37
C LYS A 87 6.83 4.71 -36.29
N TYR A 88 6.40 4.40 -35.07
CA TYR A 88 7.27 4.21 -33.92
C TYR A 88 7.10 2.80 -33.36
N TRP A 89 8.22 2.13 -33.05
CA TRP A 89 8.20 0.84 -32.37
C TRP A 89 8.43 1.05 -30.87
N HIS A 90 7.50 0.55 -30.06
CA HIS A 90 7.67 0.47 -28.61
C HIS A 90 8.09 -0.95 -28.25
N PRO A 91 9.32 -1.18 -27.76
CA PRO A 91 9.75 -2.50 -27.36
C PRO A 91 8.95 -3.00 -26.15
N GLY A 92 8.71 -4.32 -26.12
CA GLY A 92 8.11 -4.97 -24.97
C GLY A 92 9.03 -4.92 -23.75
N HIS A 93 8.45 -4.87 -22.56
CA HIS A 93 9.22 -4.81 -21.32
C HIS A 93 8.56 -5.61 -20.20
N TRP A 94 9.38 -5.94 -19.19
CA TRP A 94 8.92 -6.57 -17.96
C TRP A 94 8.57 -5.49 -16.94
N GLU A 95 7.36 -5.54 -16.41
CA GLU A 95 6.99 -4.75 -15.24
C GLU A 95 7.01 -5.64 -14.00
N ARG A 96 7.53 -5.08 -12.91
CA ARG A 96 7.56 -5.73 -11.59
C ARG A 96 6.77 -4.88 -10.62
N GLN A 97 5.77 -5.48 -10.00
CA GLN A 97 4.95 -4.81 -9.00
C GLN A 97 5.07 -5.53 -7.67
N TRP A 98 5.26 -4.75 -6.60
CA TRP A 98 5.23 -5.25 -5.23
C TRP A 98 3.84 -5.11 -4.65
N HIS A 99 3.27 -6.21 -4.17
CA HIS A 99 2.03 -6.22 -3.42
C HIS A 99 2.35 -6.23 -1.94
N LYS A 100 1.88 -5.22 -1.21
CA LYS A 100 2.02 -5.16 0.25
C LYS A 100 1.26 -6.31 0.89
N GLY A 101 1.81 -6.85 1.98
CA GLY A 101 1.13 -7.85 2.79
C GLY A 101 -0.12 -7.29 3.48
N TRP A 102 -1.01 -8.18 3.90
CA TRP A 102 -2.25 -7.81 4.59
C TRP A 102 -2.54 -8.78 5.74
N TYR A 103 -3.32 -8.32 6.71
CA TYR A 103 -3.89 -9.17 7.76
C TYR A 103 -5.24 -9.73 7.29
N SER A 104 -5.46 -11.03 7.49
CA SER A 104 -6.76 -11.65 7.33
C SER A 104 -7.22 -12.14 8.69
N CYS A 105 -8.33 -11.59 9.19
CA CYS A 105 -8.95 -12.01 10.44
C CYS A 105 -10.20 -12.82 10.14
N ARG A 106 -10.33 -14.01 10.73
CA ARG A 106 -11.58 -14.78 10.71
C ARG A 106 -12.36 -14.50 12.00
N HIS A 107 -13.63 -14.14 11.86
CA HIS A 107 -14.58 -13.90 12.94
C HIS A 107 -15.31 -15.19 13.31
#